data_AF-B9WD91-F1
#
_entry.id   AF-B9WD91-F1
#
_cell.length_a   1.000
_cell.length_b   1.000
_cell.length_c   1.000
_cell.angle_alpha   90.00
_cell.angle_beta   90.00
_cell.angle_gamma   90.00
#
_symmetry.space_group_name_H-M   'P 1'
#
loop_
_entity.id
_entity.type
_entity.pdbx_description
1 polymer ?
#
loop_
_entity_poly.entity_id
_entity_poly.type
_entity_poly.pdbx_seq_one_letter_code
_entity_poly.pdbx_strand_id
1 'polypeptide(L)'
;MKRNDSYINNLTIGSKIIGSHQSTDFKKLLDIFLKLIGEHPVIDIWFIQEIRFVSQEQFTYINTILKQHNAQLRMHHFKDLTGFLIHSPHAKLKFKINENENHQTTHFEGRISILEITSTFVPASTFSFSP
;
A
#
# COMPACT_ATOMS: atom_id res chain seq x y z
N MET A 1 -0.81 -14.86 21.00
CA MET A 1 0.45 -14.39 20.37
C MET A 1 0.46 -12.86 20.40
N LYS A 2 1.30 -12.24 21.24
CA LYS A 2 1.42 -10.76 21.35
C LYS A 2 2.54 -10.29 20.41
N ARG A 3 2.16 -9.85 19.21
CA ARG A 3 2.98 -9.05 18.28
C ARG A 3 2.07 -8.01 17.66
N ASN A 4 1.95 -6.84 18.28
CA ASN A 4 1.22 -5.73 17.66
C ASN A 4 2.12 -4.50 17.50
N ASP A 5 3.06 -4.27 18.41
CA ASP A 5 3.98 -3.12 18.30
C ASP A 5 5.26 -3.45 17.51
N SER A 6 5.67 -4.72 17.46
CA SER A 6 6.89 -5.17 16.78
C SER A 6 6.79 -5.21 15.25
N TYR A 7 5.59 -5.25 14.66
CA TYR A 7 5.44 -5.46 13.22
C TYR A 7 5.75 -4.18 12.42
N ILE A 8 5.32 -3.00 12.89
CA ILE A 8 5.62 -1.72 12.21
C ILE A 8 7.14 -1.50 12.09
N ASN A 9 7.90 -1.87 13.13
CA ASN A 9 9.35 -1.69 13.16
C ASN A 9 10.13 -2.65 12.24
N ASN A 10 9.47 -3.67 11.67
CA ASN A 10 10.12 -4.73 10.89
C ASN A 10 9.51 -4.86 9.49
N LEU A 11 8.84 -3.82 8.98
CA LEU A 11 8.30 -3.82 7.62
C LEU A 11 9.43 -3.93 6.60
N THR A 12 9.28 -4.87 5.67
CA THR A 12 10.21 -5.01 4.55
C THR A 12 9.66 -4.29 3.34
N ILE A 13 10.49 -3.43 2.75
CA ILE A 13 10.14 -2.62 1.59
C ILE A 13 10.95 -3.10 0.38
N GLY A 14 10.25 -3.42 -0.71
CA GLY A 14 10.82 -3.72 -2.01
C GLY A 14 10.48 -2.64 -3.04
N SER A 15 11.13 -2.68 -4.20
CA SER A 15 10.82 -1.80 -5.32
C SER A 15 10.69 -2.57 -6.63
N LYS A 16 9.74 -2.18 -7.48
CA LYS A 16 9.56 -2.76 -8.81
C LYS A 16 9.23 -1.68 -9.83
N ILE A 17 9.93 -1.72 -10.97
CA ILE A 17 9.58 -0.96 -12.17
C ILE A 17 8.81 -1.90 -13.11
N ILE A 18 7.61 -1.51 -13.53
CA ILE A 18 6.76 -2.34 -14.42
C ILE A 18 7.08 -2.09 -15.89
N GLY A 19 7.30 -0.83 -16.27
CA GLY A 19 7.49 -0.44 -17.66
C GLY A 19 6.20 -0.01 -18.33
N SER A 20 6.27 1.10 -19.08
CA SER A 20 5.13 1.69 -19.80
C SER A 20 4.28 0.71 -20.62
N HIS A 21 4.90 -0.27 -21.31
CA HIS A 21 4.19 -1.23 -22.17
C HIS A 21 3.33 -2.25 -21.41
N GLN A 22 3.75 -2.67 -20.21
CA GLN A 22 2.98 -3.62 -19.39
C GLN A 22 1.88 -2.89 -18.61
N SER A 23 2.08 -1.59 -18.39
CA SER A 23 1.25 -0.77 -17.53
C SER A 23 -0.11 -0.41 -18.09
N THR A 24 -0.36 -0.53 -19.39
CA THR A 24 -1.64 -0.15 -20.01
C THR A 24 -2.65 -1.30 -20.08
N ASP A 25 -2.18 -2.55 -19.97
CA ASP A 25 -3.02 -3.74 -19.95
C ASP A 25 -3.36 -4.09 -18.49
N PHE A 26 -4.63 -3.89 -18.12
CA PHE A 26 -5.06 -4.08 -16.74
C PHE A 26 -4.92 -5.51 -16.23
N LYS A 27 -5.08 -6.52 -17.10
CA LYS A 27 -4.97 -7.93 -16.70
C LYS A 27 -3.52 -8.25 -16.36
N LYS A 28 -2.60 -7.81 -17.22
CA LYS A 28 -1.15 -7.96 -16.97
C LYS A 28 -0.72 -7.23 -15.70
N LEU A 29 -1.22 -6.02 -15.47
CA LEU A 29 -0.96 -5.29 -14.22
C LEU A 29 -1.42 -6.06 -12.99
N LEU A 30 -2.65 -6.59 -13.02
CA LEU A 30 -3.19 -7.39 -11.92
C LEU A 30 -2.36 -8.65 -11.68
N ASP A 31 -2.01 -9.38 -12.75
CA ASP A 31 -1.17 -10.57 -12.66
C ASP A 31 0.20 -10.27 -12.05
N ILE A 32 0.82 -9.15 -12.43
CA ILE A 32 2.08 -8.68 -11.82
C ILE A 32 1.90 -8.43 -10.33
N PHE A 33 0.84 -7.73 -9.92
CA PHE A 33 0.60 -7.45 -8.50
C PHE A 33 0.37 -8.73 -7.69
N LEU A 34 -0.44 -9.66 -8.20
CA LEU A 34 -0.70 -10.94 -7.56
C LEU A 34 0.57 -11.80 -7.46
N LYS A 35 1.40 -11.78 -8.51
CA LYS A 35 2.69 -12.47 -8.50
C LYS A 35 3.65 -11.90 -7.46
N LEU A 36 3.75 -10.57 -7.35
CA LEU A 36 4.62 -9.91 -6.38
C LEU A 36 4.25 -10.26 -4.93
N ILE A 37 2.96 -10.27 -4.59
CA ILE A 37 2.52 -10.62 -3.23
C ILE A 37 2.58 -12.13 -2.95
N GLY A 38 2.42 -12.97 -3.99
CA GLY A 38 2.44 -14.42 -3.86
C GLY A 38 3.85 -15.02 -3.80
N GLU A 39 4.77 -14.57 -4.64
CA GLU A 39 6.12 -15.13 -4.75
C GLU A 39 7.11 -14.52 -3.75
N HIS A 40 6.82 -13.32 -3.24
CA HIS A 40 7.68 -12.61 -2.29
C HIS A 40 6.95 -12.27 -0.99
N PRO A 41 6.51 -13.28 -0.21
CA PRO A 41 5.71 -13.07 0.99
C PRO A 41 6.46 -12.36 2.12
N VAL A 42 7.78 -12.22 2.00
CA VAL A 42 8.64 -11.49 2.94
C VAL A 42 8.60 -9.98 2.76
N ILE A 43 8.11 -9.48 1.61
CA ILE A 43 8.01 -8.04 1.34
C ILE A 43 6.59 -7.57 1.67
N ASP A 44 6.47 -6.68 2.65
CA ASP A 44 5.19 -6.13 3.09
C ASP A 44 4.74 -4.98 2.18
N ILE A 45 5.68 -4.16 1.70
CA ILE A 45 5.38 -2.97 0.91
C ILE A 45 6.27 -2.95 -0.34
N TRP A 46 5.63 -2.89 -1.50
CA TRP A 46 6.30 -2.65 -2.77
C TRP A 46 6.08 -1.22 -3.22
N PHE A 47 7.17 -0.48 -3.41
CA PHE A 47 7.14 0.74 -4.19
C PHE A 47 7.15 0.39 -5.68
N ILE A 48 6.04 0.63 -6.37
CA ILE A 48 5.88 0.33 -7.78
C ILE A 48 5.99 1.61 -8.61
N GLN A 49 6.73 1.55 -9.70
CA GLN A 49 6.91 2.63 -10.66
C GLN A 49 6.42 2.23 -12.06
N GLU A 50 6.08 3.25 -12.85
CA GLU A 50 5.55 3.15 -14.21
C GLU A 50 4.24 2.36 -14.31
N ILE A 51 3.29 2.58 -13.39
CA ILE A 51 1.91 2.07 -13.52
C ILE A 51 1.05 3.12 -14.24
N ARG A 52 0.17 2.69 -15.16
CA ARG A 52 -0.76 3.59 -15.86
C ARG A 52 -2.18 3.04 -15.82
N PHE A 53 -3.04 3.64 -15.00
CA PHE A 53 -4.46 3.34 -15.07
C PHE A 53 -5.14 4.20 -16.13
N VAL A 54 -5.96 3.56 -16.97
CA VAL A 54 -6.74 4.24 -18.01
C VAL A 54 -7.97 4.91 -17.41
N SER A 55 -8.50 4.38 -16.30
CA SER A 55 -9.65 4.94 -15.58
C SER A 55 -9.60 4.68 -14.06
N GLN A 56 -10.36 5.48 -13.32
CA GLN A 56 -10.59 5.27 -11.88
C GLN A 56 -11.30 3.93 -11.60
N GLU A 57 -12.15 3.47 -12.53
CA GLU A 57 -12.87 2.19 -12.41
C GLU A 57 -11.89 1.01 -12.45
N GLN A 58 -10.91 1.05 -13.35
CA GLN A 58 -9.86 0.03 -13.44
C GLN A 58 -9.05 -0.04 -12.14
N PHE A 59 -8.66 1.11 -11.59
CA PHE A 59 -7.96 1.19 -10.31
C PHE A 59 -8.80 0.60 -9.17
N THR A 60 -10.08 0.97 -9.10
CA THR A 60 -11.02 0.51 -8.07
C THR A 60 -11.25 -1.01 -8.17
N TYR A 61 -11.39 -1.53 -9.39
CA TYR A 61 -11.52 -2.95 -9.66
C TYR A 61 -10.30 -3.76 -9.19
N ILE A 62 -9.09 -3.34 -9.59
CA ILE A 62 -7.85 -3.99 -9.14
C ILE A 62 -7.74 -3.97 -7.62
N ASN A 63 -8.03 -2.83 -6.98
CA ASN A 63 -8.02 -2.74 -5.52
C ASN A 63 -9.06 -3.63 -4.84
N THR A 64 -10.18 -3.91 -5.50
CA THR A 64 -11.21 -4.80 -4.97
C THR A 64 -10.72 -6.24 -4.96
N ILE A 65 -10.02 -6.67 -6.01
CA ILE A 65 -9.40 -8.00 -6.08
C ILE A 65 -8.25 -8.11 -5.08
N LEU A 66 -7.35 -7.13 -5.04
CA LEU A 66 -6.21 -7.16 -4.10
C LEU A 66 -6.66 -7.31 -2.64
N LYS A 67 -7.78 -6.67 -2.26
CA LYS A 67 -8.34 -6.81 -0.90
C LYS A 67 -8.71 -8.24 -0.54
N GLN A 68 -9.12 -9.06 -1.51
CA GLN A 68 -9.41 -10.49 -1.29
C GLN A 68 -8.14 -11.27 -0.91
N HIS A 69 -6.96 -10.72 -1.25
CA HIS A 69 -5.64 -11.26 -0.94
C HIS A 69 -4.92 -10.50 0.19
N ASN A 70 -5.66 -9.79 1.05
CA ASN A 70 -5.08 -8.94 2.11
C ASN A 70 -4.05 -7.92 1.58
N ALA A 71 -4.24 -7.49 0.34
CA ALA A 71 -3.40 -6.51 -0.32
C ALA A 71 -4.20 -5.28 -0.73
N GLN A 72 -3.50 -4.18 -0.98
CA GLN A 72 -4.07 -2.95 -1.51
C GLN A 72 -3.02 -2.14 -2.25
N LEU A 73 -3.43 -1.50 -3.33
CA LEU A 73 -2.63 -0.52 -4.04
C LEU A 73 -3.04 0.89 -3.59
N ARG A 74 -2.08 1.64 -3.07
CA ARG A 74 -2.25 3.03 -2.64
C ARG A 74 -1.47 3.95 -3.56
N MET A 75 -2.17 4.92 -4.13
CA MET A 75 -1.61 5.97 -4.97
C MET A 75 -2.17 7.29 -4.47
N HIS A 76 -1.42 8.36 -4.68
CA HIS A 76 -1.89 9.70 -4.37
C HIS A 76 -3.01 10.09 -5.35
N HIS A 77 -2.77 9.97 -6.66
CA HIS A 77 -3.81 9.95 -7.68
C HIS A 77 -3.71 8.69 -8.55
N PHE A 78 -4.84 8.17 -9.03
CA PHE A 78 -4.83 6.99 -9.93
C PHE A 78 -4.07 7.23 -11.23
N LYS A 79 -3.89 8.49 -11.63
CA LYS A 79 -3.14 8.91 -12.83
C LYS A 79 -1.63 9.01 -12.60
N ASP A 80 -1.18 8.93 -11.34
CA ASP A 80 0.24 8.97 -11.02
C ASP A 80 0.93 7.72 -11.58
N LEU A 81 2.22 7.84 -11.86
CA LEU A 81 3.01 6.71 -12.38
C LEU A 81 3.57 5.82 -11.27
N THR A 82 3.35 6.18 -10.01
CA THR A 82 3.94 5.51 -8.85
C THR A 82 2.87 5.17 -7.82
N GLY A 83 3.05 4.06 -7.12
CA GLY A 83 2.15 3.61 -6.07
C GLY A 83 2.82 2.68 -5.08
N PHE A 84 2.15 2.45 -3.96
CA PHE A 84 2.54 1.48 -2.94
C PHE A 84 1.59 0.29 -3.00
N LEU A 85 2.09 -0.86 -3.44
CA LEU A 85 1.39 -2.13 -3.32
C LEU A 85 1.73 -2.72 -1.95
N ILE A 86 0.72 -2.82 -1.09
CA ILE A 86 0.87 -3.18 0.31
C ILE A 86 0.22 -4.52 0.51
N HIS A 87 0.98 -5.51 0.97
CA HIS A 87 0.48 -6.79 1.43
C HIS A 87 0.61 -6.83 2.95
N SER A 88 -0.51 -6.92 3.66
CA SER A 88 -0.51 -6.90 5.12
C SER A 88 -1.43 -8.01 5.63
N PRO A 89 -0.88 -9.10 6.20
CA PRO A 89 -1.69 -10.13 6.83
C PRO A 89 -2.36 -9.62 8.13
N HIS A 90 -2.03 -8.42 8.60
CA HIS A 90 -2.56 -7.83 9.82
C HIS A 90 -3.72 -6.88 9.55
N ALA A 91 -4.96 -7.35 9.81
CA ALA A 91 -6.18 -6.57 9.65
C ALA A 91 -6.27 -5.29 10.52
N LYS A 92 -5.36 -5.12 11.49
CA LYS A 92 -5.33 -3.96 12.42
C LYS A 92 -4.53 -2.77 11.88
N LEU A 93 -3.77 -2.96 10.81
CA LEU A 93 -2.97 -1.89 10.22
C LEU A 93 -3.80 -1.13 9.18
N LYS A 94 -3.75 0.19 9.27
CA LYS A 94 -4.36 1.10 8.31
C LYS A 94 -3.25 1.84 7.59
N PHE A 95 -3.42 1.97 6.29
CA PHE A 95 -2.46 2.62 5.40
C PHE A 95 -3.16 3.76 4.68
N LYS A 96 -2.59 4.95 4.74
CA LYS A 96 -3.11 6.17 4.10
C LYS A 96 -1.99 6.86 3.34
N ILE A 97 -2.35 7.49 2.22
CA ILE A 97 -1.45 8.43 1.57
C ILE A 97 -1.83 9.80 2.08
N ASN A 98 -0.89 10.47 2.74
CA ASN A 98 -1.03 11.85 3.15
C ASN A 98 -0.28 12.74 2.17
N GLU A 99 -0.93 13.84 1.84
CA GLU A 99 -0.29 14.97 1.17
C GLU A 99 0.40 15.80 2.21
N ASN A 100 1.63 16.19 1.94
CA ASN A 100 2.28 17.22 2.72
C ASN A 100 2.52 18.42 1.80
N GLU A 101 1.46 19.21 1.59
CA GLU A 101 1.50 20.43 0.77
C GLU A 101 2.53 21.45 1.29
N ASN A 102 2.96 21.32 2.56
CA ASN A 102 3.83 22.27 3.26
C ASN A 102 5.31 21.87 3.34
N HIS A 103 5.74 20.74 2.76
CA HIS A 103 7.16 20.43 2.67
C HIS A 103 7.76 20.95 1.37
N GLN A 104 7.88 22.27 1.26
CA GLN A 104 8.96 22.87 0.49
C GLN A 104 10.26 22.57 1.24
N THR A 105 10.86 21.41 1.00
CA THR A 105 12.27 21.25 1.32
C THR A 105 13.03 22.13 0.33
N THR A 106 13.95 22.97 0.81
CA THR A 106 14.71 23.97 0.04
C THR A 106 15.48 23.41 -1.17
N HIS A 107 15.45 22.08 -1.38
CA HIS A 107 16.20 21.37 -2.40
C HIS A 107 15.33 20.45 -3.28
N PHE A 108 13.99 20.50 -3.19
CA PHE A 108 13.12 19.64 -3.98
C PHE A 108 11.90 20.38 -4.55
N GLU A 109 11.94 20.67 -5.85
CA GLU A 109 10.74 21.03 -6.62
C GLU A 109 9.99 19.75 -7.00
N GLY A 110 9.15 19.26 -6.10
CA GLY A 110 8.34 18.08 -6.39
C GLY A 110 7.30 17.78 -5.31
N ARG A 111 6.32 16.95 -5.68
CA ARG A 111 5.30 16.47 -4.74
C ARG A 111 5.86 15.33 -3.90
N ILE A 112 5.71 15.42 -2.59
CA ILE A 112 6.06 14.36 -1.65
C ILE A 112 4.76 13.65 -1.25
N SER A 113 4.67 12.35 -1.58
CA SER A 113 3.60 11.49 -1.09
C SER A 113 4.11 10.67 0.09
N ILE A 114 3.41 10.76 1.23
CA ILE A 114 3.80 10.05 2.46
C ILE A 114 2.83 8.88 2.67
N LEU A 115 3.36 7.65 2.73
CA LEU A 115 2.59 6.49 3.18
C LEU A 115 2.59 6.46 4.70
N GLU A 116 1.47 6.85 5.31
CA GLU A 116 1.25 6.75 6.75
C GLU A 116 0.73 5.35 7.10
N ILE A 117 1.35 4.74 8.11
CA ILE A 117 0.98 3.41 8.62
C ILE A 117 0.59 3.57 10.09
N THR A 118 -0.65 3.21 10.41
CA THR A 118 -1.18 3.32 11.77
C THR A 118 -1.69 1.97 12.25
N SER A 119 -1.53 1.69 13.54
CA SER A 119 -2.11 0.52 14.20
C SER A 119 -3.35 0.96 14.99
N THR A 120 -4.50 0.35 14.72
CA THR A 120 -5.66 0.50 15.61
C THR A 120 -5.48 -0.45 16.80
N PHE A 121 -4.66 -0.05 17.76
CA PHE A 121 -4.63 -0.72 19.05
C PHE A 121 -5.87 -0.29 19.85
N VAL A 122 -6.85 -1.17 20.02
CA VAL A 122 -7.87 -0.99 21.05
C VAL A 122 -7.23 -1.50 22.34
N PRO A 123 -6.93 -0.64 23.33
CA PRO A 123 -6.37 -1.11 24.59
C PRO A 123 -7.37 -2.05 25.26
N ALA A 124 -6.86 -3.18 25.78
CA ALA A 124 -7.66 -4.21 26.44
C ALA A 124 -8.37 -3.75 27.75
N SER A 125 -8.25 -2.46 28.11
CA SER A 125 -8.75 -1.90 29.36
C SER A 125 -10.25 -1.53 29.34
N THR A 126 -11.00 -1.87 28.29
CA THR A 126 -12.47 -1.61 28.24
C THR A 126 -13.34 -2.83 28.50
N PHE A 127 -12.78 -3.97 28.91
CA PHE A 127 -13.58 -5.07 29.47
C PHE A 127 -13.58 -4.96 31.00
N SER A 128 -14.40 -4.06 31.54
CA SER A 128 -14.86 -4.20 32.92
C SER A 128 -15.92 -5.30 32.94
N PHE A 129 -15.51 -6.52 33.30
CA PHE A 129 -16.47 -7.47 33.86
C PHE A 129 -16.79 -6.96 35.27
N SER A 130 -17.94 -6.32 35.41
CA SER A 130 -18.55 -6.18 36.73
C SER A 130 -19.01 -7.57 37.19
N PRO A 131 -18.80 -7.94 38.47
CA PRO A 131 -19.13 -9.25 39.02
C PRO A 131 -20.63 -9.56 38.98
#